data_AF-A0A936L6E8-F1
#
_entry.id   AF-A0A936L6E8-F1
#
_cell.length_a   1.000
_cell.length_b   1.000
_cell.length_c   1.000
_cell.angle_alpha   90.00
_cell.angle_beta   90.00
_cell.angle_gamma   90.00
#
_symmetry.space_group_name_H-M   'P 1'
#
loop_
_entity.id
_entity.type
_entity.pdbx_description
1 polymer ?
#
loop_
_entity_poly.entity_id
_entity_poly.type
_entity_poly.pdbx_seq_one_letter_code
_entity_poly.pdbx_strand_id
1 'polypeptide(L)'
;MTVKTKTIEAVPGNFSRELQQIFAEVVLGRSSAKCKHLGICKIENAWTNNFLDYMQATVENRLYGLASLKENDYFELAFPRSSLSPAAFEKHFGSGYFQLEEGFMTGPELMGRPIYLPKGRYQVKFSDSIVSVRFAL
;
A
#
# COMPACT_ATOMS: atom_id res chain seq x y z
N MET A 1 -2.93 52.72 -5.19
CA MET A 1 -3.28 51.63 -4.25
C MET A 1 -2.30 50.50 -4.48
N THR A 2 -1.40 50.25 -3.54
CA THR A 2 -0.29 49.28 -3.70
C THR A 2 -0.69 47.97 -3.01
N VAL A 3 -0.99 46.94 -3.80
CA VAL A 3 -1.33 45.61 -3.28
C VAL A 3 -0.04 44.94 -2.81
N LYS A 4 0.14 44.82 -1.48
CA LYS A 4 1.21 44.00 -0.90
C LYS A 4 0.80 42.53 -1.01
N THR A 5 1.40 41.82 -1.96
CA THR A 5 1.29 40.36 -2.05
C THR A 5 1.98 39.76 -0.83
N LYS A 6 1.20 39.13 0.05
CA LYS A 6 1.70 38.44 1.23
C LYS A 6 2.27 37.10 0.76
N THR A 7 3.58 37.01 0.61
CA THR A 7 4.28 35.74 0.38
C THR A 7 4.02 34.87 1.60
N ILE A 8 3.22 33.81 1.43
CA ILE A 8 3.08 32.76 2.43
C ILE A 8 4.36 31.94 2.32
N GLU A 9 5.32 32.19 3.21
CA GLU A 9 6.48 31.33 3.37
C GLU A 9 5.96 29.94 3.76
N ALA A 10 6.12 28.98 2.85
CA ALA A 10 5.91 27.58 3.17
C ALA A 10 6.91 27.22 4.28
N VAL A 11 6.38 26.94 5.47
CA VAL A 11 7.17 26.44 6.60
C VAL A 11 7.92 25.21 6.10
N PRO A 12 9.27 25.15 6.18
CA PRO A 12 9.99 23.93 5.90
C PRO A 12 9.59 22.95 7.00
N GLY A 13 8.68 22.02 6.66
CA GLY A 13 8.33 20.93 7.55
C GLY A 13 9.61 20.18 7.87
N ASN A 14 9.98 20.11 9.15
CA ASN A 14 10.97 19.18 9.62
C ASN A 14 10.48 17.77 9.26
N PHE A 15 10.97 17.22 8.15
CA PHE A 15 10.76 15.84 7.76
C PHE A 15 11.46 14.96 8.79
N SER A 16 10.73 14.65 9.84
CA SER A 16 11.11 13.59 10.76
C SER A 16 11.29 12.32 9.92
N ARG A 17 12.45 11.66 10.01
CA ARG A 17 12.71 10.32 9.43
C ARG A 17 11.88 9.21 10.09
N GLU A 18 10.79 9.59 10.74
CA GLU A 18 9.89 8.70 11.45
C GLU A 18 9.17 7.79 10.45
N LEU A 19 9.11 6.53 10.83
CA LEU A 19 8.34 5.52 10.13
C LEU A 19 6.85 5.86 10.29
N GLN A 20 6.16 6.15 9.19
CA GLN A 20 4.72 6.32 9.18
C GLN A 20 4.06 4.97 8.91
N GLN A 21 3.02 4.62 9.66
CA GLN A 21 2.33 3.35 9.51
C GLN A 21 0.82 3.53 9.55
N ILE A 22 0.11 2.83 8.68
CA ILE A 22 -1.34 2.86 8.60
C ILE A 22 -1.89 1.49 8.24
N PHE A 23 -3.03 1.14 8.83
CA PHE A 23 -3.76 -0.05 8.39
C PHE A 23 -4.45 0.25 7.06
N ALA A 24 -4.20 -0.61 6.08
CA ALA A 24 -4.67 -0.41 4.72
C ALA A 24 -5.53 -1.58 4.24
N GLU A 25 -6.60 -1.24 3.51
CA GLU A 25 -7.27 -2.15 2.59
C GLU A 25 -6.48 -2.15 1.27
N VAL A 26 -6.07 -3.33 0.83
CA VAL A 26 -5.40 -3.53 -0.45
C VAL A 26 -6.25 -4.44 -1.31
N VAL A 27 -6.61 -3.99 -2.51
CA VAL A 27 -7.28 -4.86 -3.49
C VAL A 27 -6.29 -5.16 -4.60
N LEU A 28 -6.01 -6.44 -4.82
CA LEU A 28 -5.21 -6.94 -5.92
C LEU A 28 -6.12 -7.38 -7.07
N GLY A 29 -5.59 -7.38 -8.29
CA GLY A 29 -6.13 -8.07 -9.46
C GLY A 29 -7.66 -8.16 -9.56
N ARG A 30 -8.30 -7.27 -10.33
CA ARG A 30 -9.74 -7.37 -10.66
C ARG A 30 -9.94 -7.62 -12.15
N SER A 31 -10.70 -8.67 -12.48
CA SER A 31 -10.99 -9.06 -13.87
C SER A 31 -11.66 -7.93 -14.68
N SER A 32 -12.44 -7.07 -14.02
CA SER A 32 -13.19 -5.97 -14.62
C SER A 32 -12.48 -4.61 -14.60
N ALA A 33 -11.30 -4.49 -14.00
CA ALA A 33 -10.61 -3.21 -13.82
C ALA A 33 -9.34 -3.11 -14.68
N LYS A 34 -8.67 -1.93 -14.68
CA LYS A 34 -7.39 -1.72 -15.38
C LYS A 34 -6.24 -2.52 -14.75
N CYS A 35 -6.25 -2.67 -13.43
CA CYS A 35 -5.39 -3.54 -12.64
C CYS A 35 -5.75 -5.04 -12.80
N LYS A 36 -5.66 -5.56 -14.02
CA LYS A 36 -5.95 -6.97 -14.30
C LYS A 36 -4.89 -7.87 -13.62
N HIS A 37 -5.23 -9.14 -13.44
CA HIS A 37 -4.33 -10.21 -12.98
C HIS A 37 -3.61 -10.01 -11.65
N LEU A 38 -2.41 -9.42 -11.63
CA LEU A 38 -1.49 -9.37 -10.49
C LEU A 38 -1.25 -7.94 -9.95
N GLY A 39 -1.75 -6.92 -10.66
CA GLY A 39 -1.58 -5.53 -10.26
C GLY A 39 -2.34 -5.12 -8.99
N ILE A 40 -2.02 -3.92 -8.50
CA ILE A 40 -2.72 -3.27 -7.38
C ILE A 40 -3.88 -2.45 -7.94
N CYS A 41 -5.09 -2.72 -7.45
CA CYS A 41 -6.30 -1.98 -7.79
C CYS A 41 -6.63 -0.86 -6.81
N LYS A 42 -6.24 -1.03 -5.54
CA LYS A 42 -6.56 -0.12 -4.47
C LYS A 42 -5.56 -0.29 -3.33
N ILE A 43 -5.14 0.83 -2.75
CA ILE A 43 -4.54 0.92 -1.42
C ILE A 43 -5.17 2.14 -0.77
N GLU A 44 -5.99 1.94 0.25
CA GLU A 44 -6.59 3.03 1.02
C GLU A 44 -6.45 2.72 2.49
N ASN A 45 -6.48 3.77 3.31
CA ASN A 45 -6.67 3.61 4.74
C ASN A 45 -7.94 2.78 4.97
N ALA A 46 -7.84 1.76 5.81
CA ALA A 46 -8.96 0.87 6.05
C ALA A 46 -10.08 1.53 6.88
N TRP A 47 -9.87 2.75 7.41
CA TRP A 47 -10.83 3.59 8.17
C TRP A 47 -11.81 2.77 9.02
N THR A 48 -11.30 1.81 9.79
CA THR A 48 -12.07 1.10 10.80
C THR A 48 -11.36 1.20 12.13
N ASN A 49 -12.16 1.26 13.19
CA ASN A 49 -11.69 1.18 14.57
C ASN A 49 -11.67 -0.26 15.09
N ASN A 50 -11.95 -1.28 14.27
CA ASN A 50 -12.10 -2.65 14.75
C ASN A 50 -11.45 -3.71 13.83
N PHE A 51 -10.46 -4.41 14.38
CA PHE A 51 -9.67 -5.45 13.72
C PHE A 51 -10.50 -6.69 13.35
N LEU A 52 -11.62 -6.91 14.03
CA LEU A 52 -12.45 -8.12 13.94
C LEU A 52 -13.48 -8.11 12.81
N ASP A 53 -13.83 -6.95 12.25
CA ASP A 53 -14.77 -6.87 11.12
C ASP A 53 -14.14 -7.35 9.79
N TYR A 54 -12.82 -7.59 9.77
CA TYR A 54 -12.07 -8.01 8.58
C TYR A 54 -12.00 -9.50 8.32
N MET A 55 -12.56 -10.33 9.20
CA MET A 55 -12.62 -11.78 9.01
C MET A 55 -13.56 -12.21 7.84
N GLN A 56 -14.23 -11.26 7.16
CA GLN A 56 -15.11 -11.51 6.03
C GLN A 56 -14.61 -10.90 4.70
N ALA A 57 -13.32 -11.04 4.39
CA ALA A 57 -12.84 -10.84 3.02
C ALA A 57 -13.39 -11.93 2.09
N THR A 58 -14.66 -11.79 1.71
CA THR A 58 -15.41 -12.67 0.79
C THR A 58 -14.96 -12.55 -0.67
N VAL A 59 -13.96 -11.71 -0.97
CA VAL A 59 -13.45 -11.47 -2.32
C VAL A 59 -11.99 -11.89 -2.37
N GLU A 60 -11.67 -12.88 -3.22
CA GLU A 60 -10.38 -13.59 -3.30
C GLU A 60 -9.12 -12.71 -3.40
N ASN A 61 -9.25 -11.40 -3.67
CA ASN A 61 -8.11 -10.49 -3.81
C ASN A 61 -8.21 -9.21 -2.96
N ARG A 62 -9.11 -9.15 -1.98
CA ARG A 62 -9.17 -8.06 -1.01
C ARG A 62 -8.40 -8.47 0.25
N LEU A 63 -7.37 -7.71 0.58
CA LEU A 63 -6.43 -7.96 1.66
C LEU A 63 -6.44 -6.80 2.66
N TYR A 64 -6.07 -7.09 3.90
CA TYR A 64 -5.88 -6.10 4.94
C TYR A 64 -4.51 -6.29 5.57
N GLY A 65 -3.79 -5.19 5.72
CA GLY A 65 -2.40 -5.21 6.17
C GLY A 65 -1.91 -3.86 6.67
N LEU A 66 -0.63 -3.81 7.00
CA LEU A 66 0.07 -2.61 7.41
C LEU A 66 0.81 -2.03 6.22
N ALA A 67 0.49 -0.78 5.86
CA ALA A 67 1.30 0.03 4.98
C ALA A 67 2.29 0.84 5.82
N SER A 68 3.59 0.72 5.52
CA SER A 68 4.66 1.43 6.21
C SER A 68 5.42 2.30 5.21
N LEU A 69 5.61 3.57 5.53
CA LEU A 69 6.39 4.52 4.75
C LEU A 69 7.58 4.98 5.58
N LYS A 70 8.78 4.75 5.04
CA LYS A 70 10.00 5.41 5.50
C LYS A 70 10.43 6.38 4.40
N GLU A 71 10.33 7.68 4.69
CA GLU A 71 10.55 8.72 3.70
C GLU A 71 11.91 8.59 3.01
N ASN A 72 11.92 8.69 1.68
CA ASN A 72 13.10 8.59 0.81
C ASN A 72 13.89 7.27 0.92
N ASP A 73 13.23 6.21 1.41
CA ASP A 73 13.81 4.87 1.51
C ASP A 73 12.87 3.84 0.88
N TYR A 74 11.70 3.61 1.49
CA TYR A 74 10.77 2.61 1.00
C TYR A 74 9.31 2.84 1.40
N PHE A 75 8.43 2.21 0.63
CA PHE A 75 7.07 1.88 1.00
C PHE A 75 6.94 0.35 1.15
N GLU A 76 6.30 -0.14 2.19
CA GLU A 76 6.14 -1.57 2.45
C GLU A 76 4.70 -1.91 2.76
N LEU A 77 4.19 -2.98 2.13
CA LEU A 77 2.91 -3.59 2.46
C LEU A 77 3.19 -4.93 3.15
N ALA A 78 2.67 -5.09 4.37
CA ALA A 78 2.80 -6.31 5.15
C ALA A 78 1.41 -6.87 5.51
N PHE A 79 1.20 -8.16 5.23
CA PHE A 79 -0.06 -8.86 5.44
C PHE A 79 0.15 -10.03 6.41
N PRO A 80 -0.75 -10.24 7.39
CA PRO A 80 -0.80 -11.48 8.14
C PRO A 80 -0.98 -12.68 7.20
N ARG A 81 -0.14 -13.71 7.32
CA ARG A 81 -0.28 -14.91 6.48
C ARG A 81 -1.64 -15.58 6.65
N SER A 82 -2.22 -15.48 7.84
CA SER A 82 -3.55 -15.99 8.19
C SER A 82 -4.71 -15.21 7.57
N SER A 83 -4.51 -13.96 7.13
CA SER A 83 -5.55 -13.18 6.44
C SER A 83 -5.58 -13.45 4.94
N LEU A 84 -4.58 -14.14 4.39
CA LEU A 84 -4.50 -14.51 2.99
C LEU A 84 -5.15 -15.88 2.76
N SER A 85 -6.14 -15.94 1.86
CA SER A 85 -6.62 -17.22 1.36
C SER A 85 -5.48 -17.98 0.65
N PRO A 86 -5.49 -19.32 0.63
CA PRO A 86 -4.48 -20.08 -0.10
C PRO A 86 -4.38 -19.67 -1.57
N ALA A 87 -5.52 -19.43 -2.24
CA ALA A 87 -5.56 -18.99 -3.63
C ALA A 87 -4.92 -17.60 -3.83
N ALA A 88 -5.21 -16.63 -2.95
CA ALA A 88 -4.61 -15.30 -3.01
C ALA A 88 -3.10 -15.37 -2.79
N PHE A 89 -2.67 -16.19 -1.82
CA PHE A 89 -1.25 -16.39 -1.52
C PHE A 89 -0.51 -16.97 -2.73
N GLU A 90 -0.96 -18.10 -3.25
CA GLU A 90 -0.32 -18.76 -4.39
C GLU A 90 -0.28 -17.85 -5.62
N LYS A 91 -1.38 -17.16 -5.92
CA LYS A 91 -1.49 -16.30 -7.09
C LYS A 91 -0.56 -15.09 -7.05
N HIS A 92 -0.48 -14.37 -5.93
CA HIS A 92 0.19 -13.07 -5.86
C HIS A 92 1.58 -13.13 -5.22
N PHE A 93 1.85 -14.16 -4.40
CA PHE A 93 3.06 -14.24 -3.59
C PHE A 93 3.80 -15.57 -3.74
N GLY A 94 3.14 -16.67 -4.12
CA GLY A 94 3.69 -18.03 -4.13
C GLY A 94 4.98 -18.19 -4.95
N SER A 95 5.20 -17.35 -5.97
CA SER A 95 6.44 -17.35 -6.76
C SER A 95 7.68 -16.80 -6.04
N GLY A 96 7.51 -16.25 -4.83
CA GLY A 96 8.53 -15.46 -4.12
C GLY A 96 8.67 -14.02 -4.62
N TYR A 97 7.88 -13.64 -5.62
CA TYR A 97 7.85 -12.30 -6.16
C TYR A 97 6.43 -11.77 -6.32
N PHE A 98 6.26 -10.50 -6.01
CA PHE A 98 5.05 -9.74 -6.23
C PHE A 98 5.19 -8.94 -7.53
N GLN A 99 4.27 -9.12 -8.47
CA GLN A 99 4.33 -8.51 -9.78
C GLN A 99 3.35 -7.34 -9.87
N LEU A 100 3.88 -6.13 -10.07
CA LEU A 100 3.07 -4.97 -10.38
C LEU A 100 3.15 -4.70 -11.89
N GLU A 101 2.09 -5.03 -12.63
CA GLU A 101 2.05 -4.95 -14.09
C GLU A 101 1.99 -3.50 -14.60
N GLU A 102 1.39 -2.61 -13.82
CA GLU A 102 1.23 -1.18 -14.11
C GLU A 102 1.58 -0.36 -12.88
N GLY A 103 2.16 0.83 -13.08
CA GLY A 103 2.48 1.71 -11.95
C GLY A 103 1.21 2.14 -11.21
N PHE A 104 1.28 2.20 -9.88
CA PHE A 104 0.15 2.54 -9.03
C PHE A 104 0.44 3.84 -8.27
N MET A 105 -0.55 4.70 -8.12
CA MET A 105 -0.45 5.93 -7.33
C MET A 105 -1.41 5.82 -6.15
N THR A 106 -0.91 5.90 -4.92
CA THR A 106 -1.77 5.97 -3.74
C THR A 106 -2.47 7.33 -3.66
N GLY A 107 -3.64 7.37 -3.03
CA GLY A 107 -4.27 8.64 -2.70
C GLY A 107 -3.53 9.36 -1.54
N PRO A 108 -3.66 10.70 -1.45
CA PRO A 108 -3.04 11.48 -0.39
C PRO A 108 -3.56 11.15 1.02
N GLU A 109 -4.76 10.59 1.13
CA GLU A 109 -5.39 10.17 2.38
C GLU A 109 -4.67 9.02 3.11
N LEU A 110 -3.78 8.30 2.42
CA LEU A 110 -3.05 7.18 3.01
C LEU A 110 -1.93 7.65 3.96
N MET A 111 -1.09 8.61 3.52
CA MET A 111 0.11 9.07 4.25
C MET A 111 0.34 10.59 4.10
N GLY A 112 -0.73 11.37 3.90
CA GLY A 112 -0.67 12.82 3.68
C GLY A 112 -0.13 13.25 2.31
N ARG A 113 0.34 12.31 1.47
CA ARG A 113 0.80 12.58 0.10
C ARG A 113 0.62 11.37 -0.83
N PRO A 114 0.47 11.57 -2.15
CA PRO A 114 0.52 10.48 -3.11
C PRO A 114 1.89 9.80 -3.13
N ILE A 115 1.90 8.48 -3.22
CA ILE A 115 3.10 7.64 -3.33
C ILE A 115 3.01 6.87 -4.64
N TYR A 116 4.03 7.02 -5.49
CA TYR A 116 4.10 6.28 -6.74
C TYR A 116 4.84 4.96 -6.54
N LEU A 117 4.18 3.85 -6.86
CA LEU A 117 4.76 2.51 -6.91
C LEU A 117 5.00 2.14 -8.38
N PRO A 118 6.26 2.08 -8.84
CA PRO A 118 6.54 1.80 -10.25
C PRO A 118 6.15 0.37 -10.62
N LYS A 119 5.81 0.14 -11.90
CA LYS A 119 5.66 -1.23 -12.40
C LYS A 119 6.97 -2.01 -12.22
N GLY A 120 6.88 -3.28 -11.89
CA GLY A 120 8.07 -4.08 -11.64
C GLY A 120 7.78 -5.38 -10.91
N ARG A 121 8.86 -6.11 -10.63
CA ARG A 121 8.83 -7.38 -9.90
C ARG A 121 9.58 -7.20 -8.60
N TYR A 122 8.88 -7.40 -7.49
CA TYR A 122 9.35 -7.10 -6.14
C TYR A 122 9.55 -8.39 -5.37
N GLN A 123 10.66 -8.51 -4.66
CA GLN A 123 10.91 -9.67 -3.82
C GLN A 123 9.93 -9.69 -2.65
N VAL A 124 9.28 -10.83 -2.44
CA VAL A 124 8.42 -11.06 -1.29
C VAL A 124 9.27 -11.58 -0.14
N LYS A 125 9.07 -11.03 1.05
CA LYS A 125 9.62 -11.58 2.29
C LYS A 125 8.56 -12.41 2.97
N PHE A 126 8.92 -13.62 3.37
CA PHE A 126 8.07 -14.53 4.11
C PHE A 126 8.61 -14.72 5.52
N SER A 127 7.69 -14.74 6.48
CA SER A 127 7.86 -15.41 7.76
C SER A 127 6.67 -16.34 7.98
N ASP A 128 6.69 -17.09 9.07
CA ASP A 128 5.57 -17.98 9.44
C ASP A 128 4.24 -17.23 9.59
N SER A 129 4.29 -15.93 9.92
CA SER A 129 3.12 -15.13 10.26
C SER A 129 2.87 -13.94 9.32
N ILE A 130 3.85 -13.52 8.52
CA ILE A 130 3.78 -12.31 7.70
C ILE A 130 4.27 -12.57 6.28
N VAL A 131 3.57 -11.96 5.32
CA VAL A 131 4.03 -11.79 3.94
C VAL A 131 4.21 -10.30 3.69
N SER A 132 5.37 -9.86 3.26
CA SER A 132 5.60 -8.43 2.96
C SER A 132 6.28 -8.18 1.63
N VAL A 133 5.96 -7.02 1.05
CA VAL A 133 6.50 -6.54 -0.22
C VAL A 133 6.97 -5.11 -0.02
N ARG A 134 8.22 -4.84 -0.40
CA ARG A 134 8.83 -3.52 -0.29
C ARG A 134 9.08 -2.91 -1.66
N PHE A 135 8.70 -1.66 -1.81
CA PHE A 135 8.89 -0.80 -2.98
C PHE A 135 9.93 0.26 -2.60
N ALA A 136 11.03 0.34 -3.35
CA ALA A 136 11.99 1.42 -3.20
C ALA A 136 11.38 2.74 -3.73
N LEU A 137 11.65 3.85 -3.05
CA LEU A 137 11.11 5.19 -3.37
C LEU A 137 12.19 6.13 -3.89
#